data_AF-A0A5F5XPB9-F1
#
_entry.id   AF-A0A5F5XPB9-F1
#
_cell.length_a   1.000
_cell.length_b   1.000
_cell.length_c   1.000
_cell.angle_alpha   90.00
_cell.angle_beta   90.00
_cell.angle_gamma   90.00
#
_symmetry.space_group_name_H-M   'P 1'
#
loop_
_entity.id
_entity.type
_entity.pdbx_description
1 polymer ?
#
loop_
_entity_poly.entity_id
_entity_poly.type
_entity_poly.pdbx_seq_one_letter_code
_entity_poly.pdbx_strand_id
1 'polypeptide(L)'
;MKSRAVGAGLVLLLLPVLLRAAYVRGFRPQPRYTPDWQSLDSRPLPEWFDKAKFGVFVHWGVFSVPAWGSEWFWWHWKGEGLPQYEQFMSDNYPPGFSYADFGPQFTARFFNPDSWADLFQAAGAKYVVLTTKHHEGFTNWPSPVSWNWNSKDVGPHRDLVGELGKAVQKRNMRYGLYHSLLEWFHPLYLLDKKNGFKTQHFVHAKTMPELYDLVYRYEPDLIWSDGEWECPDTYWNSTEFLSWLYNDSPVKDKVVVNDRWGQNCSCHHGGYYNCQDKFKPESLPDHKWEMCSSIDKFSWGYRRNMVLSDVATECEIISELVQTVSLGGNYLLNIGPTKDGLIVPIFQERLLAVGKWLSINGEAIYSSKPWRKQLEKNTTSVWYTSRETTVYAIFLQWPENGVLSLVSPITTSTTQVSTSSADTFPKQVKIVEVGARDGLQNEKNIVPTPTKIKLIDMLSEAGLPVIEATSFVSPKWVPQMADNAEVLKGIQKFPGINYPVLTPNIKGFQAAMGVSVVDASVAGLGGCPYAQGASGNLATEDLVYMLSGLGIHTGVNLQKLLEAGAFICQALNRKTCSKVAQAACKL
;
A
#
# COMPACT_ATOMS: atom_id res chain seq x y z
N MET A 1 -72.38 45.30 40.42
CA MET A 1 -71.59 46.41 41.00
C MET A 1 -70.12 46.01 40.91
N LYS A 2 -69.29 46.80 40.18
CA LYS A 2 -67.80 46.78 40.16
C LYS A 2 -67.13 45.40 39.89
N SER A 3 -66.45 45.13 38.77
CA SER A 3 -65.27 45.80 38.19
C SER A 3 -64.13 44.77 38.12
N ARG A 4 -63.70 44.43 36.89
CA ARG A 4 -62.31 44.23 36.39
C ARG A 4 -61.44 43.15 37.07
N ALA A 5 -60.54 42.45 36.39
CA ALA A 5 -60.15 42.36 34.99
C ALA A 5 -59.09 41.24 34.86
N VAL A 6 -59.20 40.49 33.76
CA VAL A 6 -58.15 39.96 32.86
C VAL A 6 -56.97 39.15 33.45
N GLY A 7 -56.87 37.90 33.00
CA GLY A 7 -55.64 37.11 32.99
C GLY A 7 -55.75 35.95 31.99
N ALA A 8 -55.05 36.08 30.87
CA ALA A 8 -54.95 35.21 29.69
C ALA A 8 -55.22 33.70 29.90
N GLY A 9 -56.16 33.16 29.10
CA GLY A 9 -56.32 31.72 28.89
C GLY A 9 -55.33 31.22 27.84
N LEU A 10 -54.40 30.36 28.26
CA LEU A 10 -53.58 29.55 27.37
C LEU A 10 -54.22 28.17 27.26
N VAL A 11 -54.61 27.79 26.05
CA VAL A 11 -55.12 26.47 25.70
C VAL A 11 -54.00 25.44 25.85
N LEU A 12 -54.15 24.49 26.79
CA LEU A 12 -53.32 23.29 26.84
C LEU A 12 -54.08 22.12 26.19
N LEU A 13 -53.63 21.77 24.98
CA LEU A 13 -53.98 20.52 24.30
C LEU A 13 -53.45 19.32 25.12
N LEU A 14 -54.37 18.47 25.58
CA LEU A 14 -54.06 17.16 26.15
C LEU A 14 -53.59 16.21 25.04
N LEU A 15 -52.29 15.94 24.97
CA LEU A 15 -51.71 14.82 24.22
C LEU A 15 -51.66 13.59 25.13
N PRO A 16 -52.24 12.44 24.75
CA PRO A 16 -52.12 11.22 25.55
C PRO A 16 -50.69 10.68 25.43
N VAL A 17 -49.99 10.64 26.55
CA VAL A 17 -48.68 10.00 26.66
C VAL A 17 -48.89 8.49 26.56
N LEU A 18 -48.66 7.94 25.37
CA LEU A 18 -48.43 6.50 25.18
C LEU A 18 -47.10 6.15 25.87
N LEU A 19 -47.20 5.62 27.10
CA LEU A 19 -46.13 4.89 27.74
C LEU A 19 -45.78 3.66 26.88
N ARG A 20 -44.82 3.83 25.96
CA ARG A 20 -44.07 2.69 25.43
C ARG A 20 -43.26 2.13 26.60
N ALA A 21 -43.72 1.02 27.16
CA ALA A 21 -42.87 0.18 27.98
C ALA A 21 -41.62 -0.15 27.17
N ALA A 22 -40.49 0.45 27.54
CA ALA A 22 -39.20 0.06 27.02
C ALA A 22 -39.00 -1.41 27.40
N TYR A 23 -39.04 -2.29 26.40
CA TYR A 23 -38.63 -3.67 26.57
C TYR A 23 -37.13 -3.62 26.90
N VAL A 24 -36.80 -3.63 28.19
CA VAL A 24 -35.45 -3.94 28.64
C VAL A 24 -35.21 -5.36 28.15
N ARG A 25 -34.51 -5.50 27.01
CA ARG A 25 -33.89 -6.78 26.65
C ARG A 25 -32.99 -7.12 27.83
N GLY A 26 -33.45 -8.03 28.69
CA GLY A 26 -32.60 -8.61 29.71
C GLY A 26 -31.32 -9.09 29.01
N PHE A 27 -30.18 -8.58 29.46
CA PHE A 27 -28.88 -9.14 29.12
C PHE A 27 -28.93 -10.60 29.58
N ARG A 28 -29.21 -11.52 28.65
CA ARG A 28 -28.84 -12.92 28.87
C ARG A 28 -27.31 -12.92 28.86
N PRO A 29 -26.64 -13.33 29.94
CA PRO A 29 -25.20 -13.55 29.86
C PRO A 29 -24.94 -14.50 28.70
N GLN A 30 -24.02 -14.14 27.81
CA GLN A 30 -23.55 -15.08 26.79
C GLN A 30 -23.10 -16.35 27.51
N PRO A 31 -23.52 -17.55 27.06
CA PRO A 31 -23.06 -18.79 27.66
C PRO A 31 -21.53 -18.79 27.66
N ARG A 32 -20.93 -19.08 28.81
CA ARG A 32 -19.47 -19.18 28.93
C ARG A 32 -18.97 -20.35 28.09
N TYR A 33 -17.83 -20.18 27.45
CA TYR A 33 -17.21 -21.25 26.67
C TYR A 33 -16.52 -22.24 27.59
N THR A 34 -16.86 -23.52 27.53
CA THR A 34 -16.18 -24.60 28.28
C THR A 34 -14.87 -25.00 27.60
N PRO A 35 -13.89 -25.58 28.32
CA PRO A 35 -12.58 -25.93 27.77
C PRO A 35 -12.62 -27.22 26.92
N ASP A 36 -13.54 -27.26 25.96
CA ASP A 36 -13.69 -28.31 24.96
C ASP A 36 -13.96 -27.70 23.58
N TRP A 37 -13.51 -28.38 22.52
CA TRP A 37 -13.60 -27.86 21.17
C TRP A 37 -15.02 -27.59 20.68
N GLN A 38 -15.99 -28.42 21.08
CA GLN A 38 -17.39 -28.20 20.69
C GLN A 38 -17.90 -26.84 21.18
N SER A 39 -17.56 -26.46 22.41
CA SER A 39 -17.89 -25.14 22.94
C SER A 39 -17.05 -24.03 22.32
N LEU A 40 -15.73 -24.21 22.23
CA LEU A 40 -14.81 -23.18 21.74
C LEU A 40 -15.04 -22.82 20.27
N ASP A 41 -15.28 -23.82 19.41
CA ASP A 41 -15.52 -23.63 17.98
C ASP A 41 -16.92 -23.03 17.71
N SER A 42 -17.83 -23.07 18.70
CA SER A 42 -19.12 -22.38 18.60
C SER A 42 -19.02 -20.86 18.72
N ARG A 43 -17.87 -20.34 19.16
CA ARG A 43 -17.64 -18.90 19.31
C ARG A 43 -17.72 -18.21 17.93
N PRO A 44 -18.60 -17.22 17.75
CA PRO A 44 -18.65 -16.46 16.51
C PRO A 44 -17.33 -15.73 16.24
N LEU A 45 -16.86 -15.79 14.99
CA LEU A 45 -15.70 -15.03 14.54
C LEU A 45 -15.99 -13.51 14.62
N PRO A 46 -15.13 -12.72 15.28
CA PRO A 46 -15.19 -11.26 15.25
C PRO A 46 -15.21 -10.68 13.82
N GLU A 47 -16.22 -9.84 13.53
CA GLU A 47 -16.47 -9.33 12.16
C GLU A 47 -15.28 -8.59 11.53
N TRP A 48 -14.43 -7.96 12.36
CA TRP A 48 -13.30 -7.21 11.86
C TRP A 48 -12.34 -8.09 11.07
N PHE A 49 -12.16 -9.36 11.49
CA PHE A 49 -11.22 -10.27 10.86
C PHE A 49 -11.71 -10.65 9.46
N ASP A 50 -13.00 -10.98 9.32
CA ASP A 50 -13.55 -11.24 8.00
C ASP A 50 -13.52 -10.00 7.09
N LYS A 51 -13.74 -8.80 7.62
CA LYS A 51 -13.73 -7.56 6.81
C LYS A 51 -12.33 -7.10 6.40
N ALA A 52 -11.30 -7.48 7.15
CA ALA A 52 -9.93 -6.99 6.99
C ALA A 52 -9.24 -7.45 5.71
N LYS A 53 -9.40 -8.73 5.34
CA LYS A 53 -8.89 -9.38 4.11
C LYS A 53 -7.38 -9.41 3.88
N PHE A 54 -6.62 -8.39 4.28
CA PHE A 54 -5.19 -8.29 4.06
C PHE A 54 -4.45 -7.86 5.33
N GLY A 55 -3.41 -8.60 5.68
CA GLY A 55 -2.51 -8.32 6.79
C GLY A 55 -1.04 -8.53 6.42
N VAL A 56 -0.16 -7.99 7.26
CA VAL A 56 1.30 -8.17 7.14
C VAL A 56 1.82 -9.00 8.29
N PHE A 57 2.63 -9.99 7.99
CA PHE A 57 3.32 -10.82 8.98
C PHE A 57 4.79 -10.46 9.02
N VAL A 58 5.39 -10.49 10.20
CA VAL A 58 6.79 -10.15 10.41
C VAL A 58 7.49 -11.27 11.19
N HIS A 59 8.34 -12.02 10.50
CA HIS A 59 9.28 -12.98 11.10
C HIS A 59 10.61 -12.30 11.39
N TRP A 60 10.86 -12.01 12.66
CA TRP A 60 12.03 -11.27 13.10
C TRP A 60 12.50 -11.80 14.45
N GLY A 61 13.77 -12.12 14.56
CA GLY A 61 14.34 -12.74 15.76
C GLY A 61 15.84 -12.90 15.63
N VAL A 62 16.42 -13.73 16.49
CA VAL A 62 17.88 -13.94 16.52
C VAL A 62 18.35 -14.62 15.23
N PHE A 63 17.51 -15.46 14.61
CA PHE A 63 17.78 -16.03 13.28
C PHE A 63 18.05 -14.99 12.18
N SER A 64 17.62 -13.73 12.36
CA SER A 64 17.93 -12.63 11.42
C SER A 64 19.41 -12.19 11.47
N VAL A 65 20.19 -12.66 12.45
CA VAL A 65 21.63 -12.36 12.59
C VAL A 65 22.49 -13.16 11.60
N PRO A 66 22.45 -14.51 11.58
CA PRO A 66 23.14 -15.27 10.55
C PRO A 66 22.55 -14.98 9.16
N ALA A 67 21.25 -14.67 9.08
CA ALA A 67 20.53 -14.29 7.87
C ALA A 67 20.79 -15.24 6.70
N TRP A 68 20.76 -16.55 6.96
CA TRP A 68 21.09 -17.58 5.99
C TRP A 68 20.21 -18.80 6.22
N GLY A 69 19.87 -19.56 5.17
CA GLY A 69 18.99 -20.71 5.30
C GLY A 69 17.53 -20.30 5.50
N SER A 70 17.11 -20.11 6.75
CA SER A 70 15.78 -19.62 7.13
C SER A 70 15.74 -19.30 8.64
N GLU A 71 14.57 -18.93 9.15
CA GLU A 71 14.28 -18.86 10.60
C GLU A 71 14.43 -20.21 11.34
N TRP A 72 14.61 -21.31 10.61
CA TRP A 72 14.96 -22.64 11.13
C TRP A 72 16.46 -22.88 11.31
N PHE A 73 17.29 -21.83 11.20
CA PHE A 73 18.74 -21.93 11.26
C PHE A 73 19.26 -22.81 12.41
N TRP A 74 18.77 -22.59 13.65
CA TRP A 74 19.26 -23.35 14.79
C TRP A 74 18.90 -24.83 14.71
N TRP A 75 17.70 -25.17 14.23
CA TRP A 75 17.28 -26.55 14.03
C TRP A 75 18.10 -27.24 12.94
N HIS A 76 18.26 -26.62 11.77
CA HIS A 76 19.05 -27.19 10.69
C HIS A 76 20.52 -27.36 11.06
N TRP A 77 21.06 -26.45 11.88
CA TRP A 77 22.43 -26.54 12.37
C TRP A 77 22.61 -27.61 13.46
N LYS A 78 21.80 -27.59 14.53
CA LYS A 78 22.01 -28.44 15.72
C LYS A 78 21.03 -29.58 15.90
N GLY A 79 19.81 -29.46 15.40
CA GLY A 79 18.80 -30.51 15.43
C GLY A 79 19.07 -31.57 14.38
N GLU A 80 19.20 -31.14 13.13
CA GLU A 80 19.46 -32.02 11.99
C GLU A 80 20.95 -32.26 11.72
N GLY A 81 21.81 -31.29 12.06
CA GLY A 81 23.25 -31.41 11.79
C GLY A 81 23.60 -31.33 10.31
N LEU A 82 22.89 -30.50 9.54
CA LEU A 82 23.10 -30.43 8.08
C LEU A 82 24.51 -29.89 7.74
N PRO A 83 25.28 -30.58 6.88
CA PRO A 83 26.68 -30.23 6.60
C PRO A 83 26.89 -28.79 6.12
N GLN A 84 25.96 -28.27 5.32
CA GLN A 84 26.02 -26.90 4.81
C GLN A 84 25.90 -25.82 5.89
N TYR A 85 25.18 -26.10 6.98
CA TYR A 85 25.06 -25.18 8.12
C TYR A 85 26.32 -25.24 9.01
N GLU A 86 26.90 -26.44 9.21
CA GLU A 86 28.20 -26.57 9.90
C GLU A 86 29.33 -25.87 9.12
N GLN A 87 29.36 -26.02 7.79
CA GLN A 87 30.31 -25.31 6.93
C GLN A 87 30.11 -23.80 7.02
N PHE A 88 28.86 -23.31 6.90
CA PHE A 88 28.56 -21.89 7.05
C PHE A 88 29.05 -21.36 8.40
N MET A 89 28.83 -22.10 9.49
CA MET A 89 29.29 -21.71 10.81
C MET A 89 30.82 -21.67 10.91
N SER A 90 31.51 -22.68 10.37
CA SER A 90 32.98 -22.73 10.33
C SER A 90 33.60 -21.59 9.51
N ASP A 91 32.94 -21.18 8.42
CA ASP A 91 33.46 -20.15 7.51
C ASP A 91 33.25 -18.72 8.05
N ASN A 92 32.23 -18.51 8.90
CA ASN A 92 31.78 -17.17 9.29
C ASN A 92 31.99 -16.85 10.78
N TYR A 93 32.18 -17.86 11.64
CA TYR A 93 32.22 -17.68 13.09
C TYR A 93 33.38 -18.44 13.73
N PRO A 94 33.92 -17.94 14.86
CA PRO A 94 35.06 -18.58 15.52
C PRO A 94 34.68 -19.98 16.07
N PRO A 95 35.66 -20.89 16.23
CA PRO A 95 35.43 -22.17 16.88
C PRO A 95 34.80 -22.00 18.27
N GLY A 96 33.81 -22.86 18.59
CA GLY A 96 33.09 -22.81 19.87
C GLY A 96 31.93 -21.81 19.92
N PHE A 97 31.67 -21.06 18.85
CA PHE A 97 30.49 -20.19 18.76
C PHE A 97 29.19 -20.99 18.90
N SER A 98 28.29 -20.54 19.78
CA SER A 98 26.99 -21.13 20.07
C SER A 98 25.86 -20.27 19.50
N TYR A 99 24.64 -20.82 19.40
CA TYR A 99 23.50 -20.03 18.91
C TYR A 99 23.19 -18.82 19.81
N ALA A 100 23.41 -18.96 21.12
CA ALA A 100 23.19 -17.88 22.07
C ALA A 100 24.08 -16.66 21.82
N ASP A 101 25.27 -16.87 21.23
CA ASP A 101 26.22 -15.79 20.90
C ASP A 101 25.71 -14.87 19.77
N PHE A 102 24.64 -15.27 19.07
CA PHE A 102 23.91 -14.38 18.16
C PHE A 102 23.03 -13.36 18.87
N GLY A 103 22.55 -13.65 20.09
CA GLY A 103 21.62 -12.79 20.83
C GLY A 103 22.12 -11.33 20.93
N PRO A 104 23.33 -11.07 21.44
CA PRO A 104 23.87 -9.70 21.51
C PRO A 104 24.06 -9.01 20.15
N GLN A 105 24.13 -9.77 19.05
CA GLN A 105 24.31 -9.24 17.70
C GLN A 105 22.99 -8.87 17.01
N PHE A 106 21.86 -9.28 17.57
CA PHE A 106 20.53 -8.82 17.18
C PHE A 106 20.32 -7.41 17.74
N THR A 107 20.66 -6.37 16.97
CA THR A 107 20.75 -5.00 17.53
C THR A 107 19.51 -4.15 17.35
N ALA A 108 18.66 -4.45 16.35
CA ALA A 108 17.53 -3.60 15.96
C ALA A 108 17.87 -2.10 15.82
N ARG A 109 19.11 -1.78 15.41
CA ARG A 109 19.65 -0.40 15.40
C ARG A 109 18.81 0.60 14.60
N PHE A 110 18.26 0.16 13.47
CA PHE A 110 17.44 0.94 12.54
C PHE A 110 15.94 0.64 12.68
N PHE A 111 15.54 -0.14 13.68
CA PHE A 111 14.13 -0.39 13.97
C PHE A 111 13.43 0.89 14.41
N ASN A 112 12.56 1.39 13.54
CA ASN A 112 11.63 2.48 13.83
C ASN A 112 10.19 1.96 13.69
N PRO A 113 9.44 1.81 14.81
CA PRO A 113 8.10 1.23 14.79
C PRO A 113 7.10 2.11 14.03
N ASP A 114 7.23 3.43 14.08
CA ASP A 114 6.37 4.35 13.34
C ASP A 114 6.58 4.19 11.82
N SER A 115 7.84 4.13 11.36
CA SER A 115 8.15 3.94 9.94
C SER A 115 7.67 2.58 9.41
N TRP A 116 7.78 1.51 10.20
CA TRP A 116 7.22 0.21 9.83
C TRP A 116 5.69 0.27 9.73
N ALA A 117 5.04 0.88 10.71
CA ALA A 117 3.58 0.99 10.71
C ALA A 117 3.06 1.89 9.57
N ASP A 118 3.80 2.96 9.21
CA ASP A 118 3.51 3.78 8.03
C ASP A 118 3.58 2.95 6.74
N LEU A 119 4.62 2.12 6.60
CA LEU A 119 4.76 1.21 5.46
C LEU A 119 3.60 0.21 5.39
N PHE A 120 3.23 -0.41 6.50
CA PHE A 120 2.13 -1.39 6.54
C PHE A 120 0.78 -0.75 6.21
N GLN A 121 0.53 0.47 6.72
CA GLN A 121 -0.66 1.23 6.35
C GLN A 121 -0.66 1.57 4.85
N ALA A 122 0.47 2.03 4.32
CA ALA A 122 0.62 2.34 2.90
C ALA A 122 0.45 1.10 2.00
N ALA A 123 0.82 -0.08 2.50
CA ALA A 123 0.57 -1.37 1.84
C ALA A 123 -0.92 -1.77 1.81
N GLY A 124 -1.78 -1.06 2.56
CA GLY A 124 -3.20 -1.38 2.70
C GLY A 124 -3.50 -2.43 3.76
N ALA A 125 -2.55 -2.80 4.62
CA ALA A 125 -2.79 -3.78 5.68
C ALA A 125 -3.89 -3.28 6.65
N LYS A 126 -4.76 -4.20 7.09
CA LYS A 126 -5.75 -3.92 8.14
C LYS A 126 -5.34 -4.51 9.49
N TYR A 127 -4.38 -5.43 9.48
CA TYR A 127 -3.79 -6.01 10.67
C TYR A 127 -2.33 -6.37 10.43
N VAL A 128 -1.56 -6.40 11.51
CA VAL A 128 -0.14 -6.77 11.49
C VAL A 128 0.10 -7.86 12.53
N VAL A 129 0.79 -8.93 12.16
CA VAL A 129 1.18 -10.01 13.06
C VAL A 129 2.70 -9.97 13.26
N LEU A 130 3.17 -9.86 14.50
CA LEU A 130 4.60 -9.90 14.81
C LEU A 130 4.95 -11.21 15.53
N THR A 131 6.04 -11.85 15.12
CA THR A 131 6.68 -12.93 15.88
C THR A 131 7.13 -12.43 17.26
N THR A 132 6.42 -12.82 18.31
CA THR A 132 6.82 -12.52 19.69
C THR A 132 7.93 -13.47 20.12
N LYS A 133 7.81 -14.75 19.78
CA LYS A 133 8.76 -15.82 20.00
C LYS A 133 8.63 -16.83 18.87
N HIS A 134 9.75 -17.18 18.23
CA HIS A 134 9.82 -18.29 17.30
C HIS A 134 10.37 -19.55 17.99
N HIS A 135 10.50 -20.67 17.28
CA HIS A 135 10.92 -21.97 17.84
C HIS A 135 12.29 -21.97 18.53
N GLU A 136 13.13 -20.95 18.27
CA GLU A 136 14.40 -20.72 18.95
C GLU A 136 14.27 -20.18 20.39
N GLY A 137 13.06 -19.81 20.80
CA GLY A 137 12.76 -19.38 22.17
C GLY A 137 13.16 -17.95 22.55
N PHE A 138 13.82 -17.20 21.65
CA PHE A 138 14.13 -15.80 21.92
C PHE A 138 12.86 -14.96 21.86
N THR A 139 12.59 -14.20 22.92
CA THR A 139 11.39 -13.36 23.01
C THR A 139 11.69 -11.91 22.62
N ASN A 140 10.90 -11.34 21.71
CA ASN A 140 11.01 -9.95 21.25
C ASN A 140 10.42 -8.93 22.24
N TRP A 141 10.08 -9.37 23.45
CA TRP A 141 9.58 -8.56 24.55
C TRP A 141 10.18 -9.04 25.88
N PRO A 142 10.14 -8.24 26.95
CA PRO A 142 10.67 -8.63 28.27
C PRO A 142 9.77 -9.66 28.97
N SER A 143 9.71 -10.89 28.44
CA SER A 143 8.97 -11.99 29.06
C SER A 143 9.49 -12.26 30.47
N PRO A 144 8.61 -12.37 31.48
CA PRO A 144 9.01 -12.63 32.86
C PRO A 144 9.67 -14.01 33.05
N VAL A 145 9.52 -14.93 32.09
CA VAL A 145 10.08 -16.30 32.12
C VAL A 145 11.14 -16.55 31.04
N SER A 146 11.61 -15.49 30.36
CA SER A 146 12.71 -15.53 29.37
C SER A 146 13.90 -14.66 29.79
N TRP A 147 14.20 -14.63 31.09
CA TRP A 147 15.31 -13.82 31.62
C TRP A 147 16.61 -14.12 30.83
N ASN A 148 17.34 -13.08 30.43
CA ASN A 148 18.55 -13.16 29.60
C ASN A 148 18.42 -13.84 28.22
N TRP A 149 17.20 -14.14 27.76
CA TRP A 149 16.93 -14.63 26.40
C TRP A 149 15.74 -13.87 25.79
N ASN A 150 15.83 -12.55 25.86
CA ASN A 150 14.85 -11.62 25.32
C ASN A 150 15.46 -10.30 24.86
N SER A 151 14.73 -9.57 24.03
CA SER A 151 15.19 -8.31 23.38
C SER A 151 15.40 -7.15 24.35
N LYS A 152 14.88 -7.21 25.57
CA LYS A 152 15.09 -6.18 26.59
C LYS A 152 16.39 -6.41 27.38
N ASP A 153 16.69 -7.67 27.66
CA ASP A 153 17.88 -8.05 28.43
C ASP A 153 19.11 -8.15 27.53
N VAL A 154 18.95 -8.60 26.27
CA VAL A 154 20.04 -8.90 25.34
C VAL A 154 19.78 -8.26 23.98
N GLY A 155 20.83 -7.68 23.38
CA GLY A 155 20.81 -7.13 22.02
C GLY A 155 20.18 -5.73 21.97
N PRO A 156 18.90 -5.57 21.58
CA PRO A 156 18.30 -4.24 21.37
C PRO A 156 18.07 -3.39 22.63
N HIS A 157 17.94 -4.05 23.78
CA HIS A 157 17.50 -3.44 25.05
C HIS A 157 16.14 -2.72 24.98
N ARG A 158 15.23 -3.23 24.15
CA ARG A 158 13.94 -2.63 23.80
C ARG A 158 12.79 -3.64 23.90
N ASP A 159 11.60 -3.13 24.15
CA ASP A 159 10.37 -3.94 24.05
C ASP A 159 9.82 -3.80 22.63
N LEU A 160 10.30 -4.66 21.73
CA LEU A 160 10.00 -4.54 20.29
C LEU A 160 8.52 -4.81 19.99
N VAL A 161 7.92 -5.75 20.72
CA VAL A 161 6.48 -6.08 20.63
C VAL A 161 5.63 -4.89 21.05
N GLY A 162 5.90 -4.32 22.23
CA GLY A 162 5.14 -3.18 22.75
C GLY A 162 5.30 -1.92 21.90
N GLU A 163 6.51 -1.65 21.42
CA GLU A 163 6.81 -0.48 20.59
C GLU A 163 6.12 -0.56 19.21
N LEU A 164 6.16 -1.72 18.54
CA LEU A 164 5.45 -1.88 17.26
C LEU A 164 3.93 -1.84 17.47
N GLY A 165 3.41 -2.52 18.49
CA GLY A 165 1.97 -2.56 18.77
C GLY A 165 1.36 -1.16 18.92
N LYS A 166 2.01 -0.29 19.70
CA LYS A 166 1.59 1.12 19.86
C LYS A 166 1.58 1.87 18.52
N ALA A 167 2.59 1.68 17.67
CA ALA A 167 2.68 2.36 16.38
C ALA A 167 1.62 1.85 15.38
N VAL A 168 1.33 0.56 15.37
CA VAL A 168 0.28 -0.07 14.54
C VAL A 168 -1.11 0.44 14.96
N GLN A 169 -1.40 0.43 16.26
CA GLN A 169 -2.68 0.89 16.81
C GLN A 169 -2.92 2.38 16.55
N LYS A 170 -1.87 3.22 16.62
CA LYS A 170 -1.93 4.66 16.27
C LYS A 170 -2.41 4.90 14.83
N ARG A 171 -2.28 3.90 13.94
CA ARG A 171 -2.71 3.95 12.53
C ARG A 171 -4.03 3.21 12.27
N ASN A 172 -4.78 2.89 13.34
CA ASN A 172 -6.06 2.17 13.30
C ASN A 172 -5.99 0.80 12.62
N MET A 173 -4.82 0.17 12.63
CA MET A 173 -4.66 -1.23 12.24
C MET A 173 -4.76 -2.12 13.48
N ARG A 174 -5.26 -3.34 13.29
CA ARG A 174 -5.32 -4.37 14.33
C ARG A 174 -3.94 -4.95 14.58
N TYR A 175 -3.66 -5.32 15.82
CA TYR A 175 -2.35 -5.84 16.20
C TYR A 175 -2.46 -7.29 16.67
N GLY A 176 -1.83 -8.19 15.93
CA GLY A 176 -1.74 -9.61 16.20
C GLY A 176 -0.34 -10.03 16.63
N LEU A 177 -0.27 -11.12 17.35
CA LEU A 177 0.96 -11.67 17.90
C LEU A 177 1.08 -13.14 17.50
N TYR A 178 2.16 -13.47 16.81
CA TYR A 178 2.56 -14.85 16.64
C TYR A 178 3.33 -15.32 17.85
N HIS A 179 3.07 -16.54 18.30
CA HIS A 179 3.81 -17.15 19.40
C HIS A 179 3.99 -18.64 19.17
N SER A 180 5.25 -19.09 19.10
CA SER A 180 5.53 -20.52 19.07
C SER A 180 5.35 -21.16 20.46
N LEU A 181 4.55 -22.22 20.51
CA LEU A 181 4.31 -23.01 21.70
C LEU A 181 5.55 -23.76 22.16
N LEU A 182 6.37 -24.28 21.23
CA LEU A 182 7.60 -25.04 21.52
C LEU A 182 8.86 -24.17 21.56
N GLU A 183 9.90 -24.73 22.16
CA GLU A 183 11.28 -24.26 22.02
C GLU A 183 12.22 -25.45 21.79
N TRP A 184 12.88 -25.52 20.63
CA TRP A 184 13.57 -26.73 20.16
C TRP A 184 14.52 -27.32 21.19
N PHE A 185 15.31 -26.47 21.85
CA PHE A 185 16.39 -26.88 22.73
C PHE A 185 16.19 -26.43 24.19
N HIS A 186 14.98 -26.02 24.57
CA HIS A 186 14.71 -25.65 25.95
C HIS A 186 14.77 -26.90 26.84
N PRO A 187 15.54 -26.90 27.96
CA PRO A 187 15.77 -28.10 28.77
C PRO A 187 14.48 -28.76 29.28
N LEU A 188 13.49 -27.96 29.70
CA LEU A 188 12.19 -28.50 30.14
C LEU A 188 11.39 -29.12 28.99
N TYR A 189 11.46 -28.54 27.78
CA TYR A 189 10.77 -29.11 26.62
C TYR A 189 11.38 -30.46 26.24
N LEU A 190 12.72 -30.52 26.20
CA LEU A 190 13.45 -31.76 25.96
C LEU A 190 13.20 -32.80 27.06
N LEU A 191 13.03 -32.39 28.31
CA LEU A 191 12.68 -33.27 29.43
C LEU A 191 11.28 -33.88 29.23
N ASP A 192 10.28 -33.05 28.96
CA ASP A 192 8.91 -33.52 28.70
C ASP A 192 8.88 -34.42 27.45
N LYS A 193 9.56 -34.02 26.37
CA LYS A 193 9.70 -34.82 25.13
C LYS A 193 10.35 -36.18 25.38
N LYS A 194 11.43 -36.24 26.17
CA LYS A 194 12.09 -37.50 26.54
C LYS A 194 11.17 -38.44 27.33
N ASN A 195 10.23 -37.89 28.10
CA ASN A 195 9.22 -38.64 28.83
C ASN A 195 7.94 -38.90 28.01
N GLY A 196 7.96 -38.65 26.69
CA GLY A 196 6.81 -38.81 25.82
C GLY A 196 5.65 -37.88 26.16
N PHE A 197 5.96 -36.65 26.60
CA PHE A 197 5.00 -35.59 26.94
C PHE A 197 3.98 -35.96 28.02
N LYS A 198 4.35 -36.88 28.92
CA LYS A 198 3.52 -37.28 30.08
C LYS A 198 3.52 -36.26 31.22
N THR A 199 4.44 -35.30 31.17
CA THR A 199 4.58 -34.17 32.10
C THR A 199 4.47 -32.88 31.30
N GLN A 200 4.07 -31.79 31.95
CA GLN A 200 3.86 -30.46 31.34
C GLN A 200 4.78 -29.40 31.98
N HIS A 201 6.00 -29.78 32.38
CA HIS A 201 6.91 -28.87 33.07
C HIS A 201 7.22 -27.63 32.24
N PHE A 202 7.47 -27.82 30.95
CA PHE A 202 7.71 -26.73 30.02
C PHE A 202 6.49 -25.84 29.86
N VAL A 203 5.31 -26.42 29.67
CA VAL A 203 4.07 -25.66 29.46
C VAL A 203 3.74 -24.79 30.66
N HIS A 204 3.83 -25.34 31.88
CA HIS A 204 3.54 -24.59 33.11
C HIS A 204 4.59 -23.53 33.46
N ALA A 205 5.87 -23.79 33.18
CA ALA A 205 6.95 -22.88 33.55
C ALA A 205 7.27 -21.84 32.47
N LYS A 206 6.89 -22.11 31.21
CA LYS A 206 7.34 -21.34 30.03
C LYS A 206 6.18 -20.89 29.15
N THR A 207 5.58 -21.79 28.38
CA THR A 207 4.63 -21.44 27.31
C THR A 207 3.38 -20.73 27.83
N MET A 208 2.72 -21.26 28.86
CA MET A 208 1.50 -20.65 29.37
C MET A 208 1.74 -19.30 30.04
N PRO A 209 2.70 -19.14 30.97
CA PRO A 209 3.03 -17.82 31.53
C PRO A 209 3.30 -16.75 30.46
N GLU A 210 3.97 -17.11 29.36
CA GLU A 210 4.19 -16.20 28.23
C GLU A 210 2.89 -15.79 27.53
N LEU A 211 2.02 -16.75 27.21
CA LEU A 211 0.74 -16.46 26.56
C LEU A 211 -0.16 -15.55 27.42
N TYR A 212 -0.26 -15.80 28.73
CA TYR A 212 -1.01 -14.94 29.63
C TYR A 212 -0.39 -13.53 29.71
N ASP A 213 0.95 -13.42 29.84
CA ASP A 213 1.64 -12.13 29.87
C ASP A 213 1.39 -11.33 28.58
N LEU A 214 1.51 -11.94 27.41
CA LEU A 214 1.24 -11.28 26.12
C LEU A 214 -0.17 -10.69 26.06
N VAL A 215 -1.18 -11.46 26.51
CA VAL A 215 -2.58 -11.00 26.50
C VAL A 215 -2.80 -9.83 27.44
N TYR A 216 -2.32 -9.91 28.68
CA TYR A 216 -2.48 -8.82 29.66
C TYR A 216 -1.67 -7.58 29.29
N ARG A 217 -0.49 -7.75 28.71
CA ARG A 217 0.47 -6.66 28.46
C ARG A 217 0.15 -5.88 27.19
N TYR A 218 -0.27 -6.57 26.13
CA TYR A 218 -0.39 -5.99 24.79
C TYR A 218 -1.82 -5.98 24.24
N GLU A 219 -2.75 -6.69 24.89
CA GLU A 219 -4.15 -6.77 24.48
C GLU A 219 -4.33 -7.02 22.97
N PRO A 220 -3.72 -8.08 22.40
CA PRO A 220 -3.72 -8.33 20.97
C PRO A 220 -5.13 -8.59 20.44
N ASP A 221 -5.37 -8.17 19.20
CA ASP A 221 -6.57 -8.52 18.44
C ASP A 221 -6.49 -9.94 17.86
N LEU A 222 -5.29 -10.50 17.72
CA LEU A 222 -5.07 -11.83 17.14
C LEU A 222 -3.93 -12.56 17.87
N ILE A 223 -4.11 -13.84 18.18
CA ILE A 223 -3.04 -14.73 18.63
C ILE A 223 -2.84 -15.83 17.59
N TRP A 224 -1.67 -15.86 16.98
CA TRP A 224 -1.28 -16.82 15.96
C TRP A 224 -0.33 -17.86 16.60
N SER A 225 -0.84 -19.02 17.01
CA SER A 225 -0.01 -20.06 17.62
C SER A 225 0.68 -20.93 16.56
N ASP A 226 1.79 -21.56 16.92
CA ASP A 226 2.54 -22.47 16.06
C ASP A 226 3.47 -23.36 16.89
N GLY A 227 4.12 -24.37 16.32
CA GLY A 227 5.01 -25.23 17.13
C GLY A 227 4.26 -26.30 17.93
N GLU A 228 3.02 -26.57 17.59
CA GLU A 228 2.12 -27.47 18.29
C GLU A 228 2.29 -28.94 17.86
N TRP A 229 2.85 -29.18 16.68
CA TRP A 229 2.73 -30.43 15.91
C TRP A 229 3.21 -31.71 16.60
N GLU A 230 4.10 -31.63 17.60
CA GLU A 230 4.61 -32.80 18.31
C GLU A 230 3.68 -33.31 19.41
N CYS A 231 2.71 -32.50 19.86
CA CYS A 231 1.92 -32.79 21.06
C CYS A 231 0.44 -32.45 20.90
N PRO A 232 -0.47 -33.19 21.56
CA PRO A 232 -1.89 -32.84 21.57
C PRO A 232 -2.16 -31.52 22.30
N ASP A 233 -3.30 -30.93 22.02
CA ASP A 233 -3.86 -29.75 22.70
C ASP A 233 -3.90 -29.88 24.23
N THR A 234 -4.12 -31.09 24.73
CA THR A 234 -4.09 -31.42 26.16
C THR A 234 -2.73 -31.19 26.80
N TYR A 235 -1.62 -31.55 26.13
CA TYR A 235 -0.26 -31.26 26.63
C TYR A 235 -0.01 -29.75 26.63
N TRP A 236 -0.46 -29.03 25.61
CA TRP A 236 -0.30 -27.58 25.55
C TRP A 236 -1.20 -26.82 26.53
N ASN A 237 -2.22 -27.47 27.09
CA ASN A 237 -3.27 -26.83 27.89
C ASN A 237 -4.08 -25.78 27.10
N SER A 238 -4.26 -26.04 25.79
CA SER A 238 -4.79 -25.06 24.85
C SER A 238 -6.27 -24.74 25.08
N THR A 239 -7.12 -25.73 25.31
CA THR A 239 -8.56 -25.50 25.48
C THR A 239 -8.89 -24.72 26.75
N GLU A 240 -8.14 -24.95 27.83
CA GLU A 240 -8.22 -24.16 29.07
C GLU A 240 -7.82 -22.70 28.84
N PHE A 241 -6.70 -22.49 28.13
CA PHE A 241 -6.26 -21.14 27.76
C PHE A 241 -7.29 -20.42 26.88
N LEU A 242 -7.82 -21.09 25.85
CA LEU A 242 -8.82 -20.51 24.94
C LEU A 242 -10.15 -20.23 25.65
N SER A 243 -10.59 -21.10 26.56
CA SER A 243 -11.77 -20.85 27.40
C SER A 243 -11.59 -19.59 28.25
N TRP A 244 -10.45 -19.44 28.92
CA TRP A 244 -10.13 -18.20 29.65
C TRP A 244 -10.07 -16.98 28.70
N LEU A 245 -9.42 -17.13 27.55
CA LEU A 245 -9.24 -16.08 26.55
C LEU A 245 -10.59 -15.51 26.10
N TYR A 246 -11.57 -16.38 25.88
CA TYR A 246 -12.90 -15.99 25.40
C TYR A 246 -13.88 -15.57 26.49
N ASN A 247 -13.64 -15.93 27.75
CA ASN A 247 -14.56 -15.61 28.84
C ASN A 247 -14.10 -14.40 29.66
N ASP A 248 -12.82 -14.34 30.00
CA ASP A 248 -12.32 -13.51 31.10
C ASP A 248 -11.18 -12.57 30.71
N SER A 249 -10.49 -12.80 29.59
CA SER A 249 -9.40 -11.93 29.15
C SER A 249 -9.87 -10.51 28.79
N PRO A 250 -8.98 -9.50 28.82
CA PRO A 250 -9.29 -8.14 28.38
C PRO A 250 -9.64 -8.02 26.89
N VAL A 251 -9.37 -9.06 26.09
CA VAL A 251 -9.52 -9.05 24.63
C VAL A 251 -10.63 -9.95 24.12
N LYS A 252 -11.41 -10.57 25.01
CA LYS A 252 -12.44 -11.57 24.71
C LYS A 252 -13.44 -11.17 23.61
N ASP A 253 -13.76 -9.88 23.50
CA ASP A 253 -14.74 -9.37 22.52
C ASP A 253 -14.16 -9.15 21.12
N LYS A 254 -12.83 -9.15 20.98
CA LYS A 254 -12.14 -8.82 19.72
C LYS A 254 -11.16 -9.88 19.23
N VAL A 255 -10.62 -10.72 20.14
CA VAL A 255 -9.54 -11.64 19.82
C VAL A 255 -9.95 -12.73 18.85
N VAL A 256 -9.05 -13.05 17.92
CA VAL A 256 -9.14 -14.20 17.01
C VAL A 256 -7.91 -15.08 17.17
N VAL A 257 -8.08 -16.38 16.93
CA VAL A 257 -7.01 -17.37 16.99
C VAL A 257 -7.04 -18.26 15.75
N ASN A 258 -5.89 -18.70 15.28
CA ASN A 258 -5.77 -19.70 14.21
C ASN A 258 -6.07 -21.12 14.74
N ASP A 259 -5.75 -22.14 13.93
CA ASP A 259 -6.06 -23.56 14.15
C ASP A 259 -4.87 -24.40 14.66
N ARG A 260 -3.79 -23.76 15.10
CA ARG A 260 -2.53 -24.42 15.46
C ARG A 260 -2.33 -24.56 16.97
N TRP A 261 -3.29 -25.19 17.64
CA TRP A 261 -3.33 -25.29 19.11
C TRP A 261 -3.00 -26.68 19.67
N GLY A 262 -2.68 -27.63 18.80
CA GLY A 262 -2.31 -28.99 19.17
C GLY A 262 -2.29 -29.90 17.95
N GLN A 263 -1.72 -31.09 18.12
CA GLN A 263 -1.81 -32.14 17.11
C GLN A 263 -3.28 -32.40 16.73
N ASN A 264 -3.54 -32.49 15.43
CA ASN A 264 -4.87 -32.64 14.83
C ASN A 264 -5.84 -31.45 15.00
N CYS A 265 -5.38 -30.29 15.50
CA CYS A 265 -6.24 -29.09 15.52
C CYS A 265 -6.32 -28.40 14.16
N SER A 266 -5.26 -28.47 13.37
CA SER A 266 -5.18 -27.80 12.06
C SER A 266 -6.28 -28.30 11.12
N CYS A 267 -7.01 -27.39 10.46
CA CYS A 267 -8.26 -27.61 9.71
C CYS A 267 -9.45 -28.22 10.50
N HIS A 268 -9.38 -28.37 11.82
CA HIS A 268 -10.43 -29.00 12.63
C HIS A 268 -11.00 -28.07 13.70
N HIS A 269 -10.16 -27.22 14.28
CA HIS A 269 -10.47 -26.40 15.45
C HIS A 269 -9.92 -24.98 15.31
N GLY A 270 -10.41 -24.04 16.12
CA GLY A 270 -9.91 -22.67 16.17
C GLY A 270 -10.78 -21.65 15.43
N GLY A 271 -10.47 -20.36 15.60
CA GLY A 271 -11.32 -19.28 15.09
C GLY A 271 -11.29 -19.12 13.57
N TYR A 272 -10.19 -19.54 12.93
CA TYR A 272 -10.05 -19.63 11.48
C TYR A 272 -8.97 -20.66 11.14
N TYR A 273 -9.04 -21.22 9.93
CA TYR A 273 -8.12 -22.26 9.47
C TYR A 273 -6.93 -21.69 8.73
N ASN A 274 -5.74 -22.15 9.07
CA ASN A 274 -4.55 -22.00 8.26
C ASN A 274 -4.10 -23.35 7.69
N CYS A 275 -4.48 -24.50 8.28
CA CYS A 275 -4.29 -25.87 7.77
C CYS A 275 -2.84 -26.34 7.61
N GLN A 276 -2.06 -25.61 6.82
CA GLN A 276 -0.65 -25.85 6.55
C GLN A 276 -0.02 -24.55 6.02
N ASP A 277 1.31 -24.52 5.95
CA ASP A 277 2.02 -23.40 5.35
C ASP A 277 1.55 -23.16 3.91
N LYS A 278 1.26 -21.89 3.59
CA LYS A 278 0.78 -21.46 2.28
C LYS A 278 -0.48 -22.21 1.81
N PHE A 279 -1.36 -22.59 2.74
CA PHE A 279 -2.63 -23.26 2.45
C PHE A 279 -3.45 -22.50 1.42
N LYS A 280 -3.96 -23.24 0.43
CA LYS A 280 -4.82 -22.78 -0.65
C LYS A 280 -5.89 -23.83 -0.89
N PRO A 281 -7.16 -23.61 -0.49
CA PRO A 281 -8.23 -24.53 -0.78
C PRO A 281 -8.57 -24.51 -2.27
N GLU A 282 -8.96 -25.67 -2.83
CA GLU A 282 -9.33 -25.78 -4.25
C GLU A 282 -10.75 -25.26 -4.54
N SER A 283 -11.59 -25.20 -3.50
CA SER A 283 -12.99 -24.78 -3.55
C SER A 283 -13.34 -23.93 -2.33
N LEU A 284 -14.50 -23.25 -2.36
CA LEU A 284 -14.93 -22.39 -1.26
C LEU A 284 -15.12 -23.21 0.03
N PRO A 285 -14.32 -22.95 1.09
CA PRO A 285 -14.49 -23.64 2.37
C PRO A 285 -15.75 -23.18 3.11
N ASP A 286 -16.24 -24.01 4.03
CA ASP A 286 -17.36 -23.71 4.93
C ASP A 286 -16.93 -22.95 6.20
N HIS A 287 -15.64 -22.95 6.51
CA HIS A 287 -15.04 -22.23 7.62
C HIS A 287 -14.16 -21.06 7.14
N LYS A 288 -14.03 -20.00 7.96
CA LYS A 288 -13.09 -18.92 7.66
C LYS A 288 -11.67 -19.46 7.67
N TRP A 289 -10.85 -18.96 6.75
CA TRP A 289 -9.45 -19.36 6.64
C TRP A 289 -8.53 -18.18 6.31
N GLU A 290 -7.22 -18.39 6.46
CA GLU A 290 -6.17 -17.42 6.16
C GLU A 290 -5.03 -18.10 5.40
N MET A 291 -4.69 -17.55 4.23
CA MET A 291 -3.46 -17.90 3.53
C MET A 291 -2.32 -17.09 4.15
N CYS A 292 -1.36 -17.79 4.73
CA CYS A 292 -0.08 -17.21 5.13
C CYS A 292 0.96 -17.46 4.03
N SER A 293 1.58 -16.41 3.49
CA SER A 293 2.58 -16.50 2.41
C SER A 293 3.75 -15.56 2.68
N SER A 294 4.83 -15.64 1.91
CA SER A 294 6.05 -14.83 2.12
C SER A 294 6.55 -14.19 0.84
N ILE A 295 7.10 -12.98 0.96
CA ILE A 295 7.74 -12.27 -0.16
C ILE A 295 9.03 -13.00 -0.60
N ASP A 296 9.80 -13.56 0.35
CA ASP A 296 10.86 -14.51 0.01
C ASP A 296 10.23 -15.90 -0.19
N LYS A 297 10.38 -16.46 -1.39
CA LYS A 297 9.77 -17.75 -1.76
C LYS A 297 10.26 -18.90 -0.89
N PHE A 298 11.46 -18.79 -0.31
CA PHE A 298 12.15 -19.88 0.38
C PHE A 298 12.22 -19.74 1.91
N SER A 299 11.85 -18.59 2.48
CA SER A 299 12.04 -18.34 3.92
C SER A 299 10.99 -17.38 4.47
N TRP A 300 10.66 -17.52 5.76
CA TRP A 300 9.88 -16.53 6.49
C TRP A 300 10.81 -15.43 7.05
N GLY A 301 11.95 -15.84 7.62
CA GLY A 301 13.01 -14.94 8.07
C GLY A 301 13.84 -14.33 6.95
N TYR A 302 14.66 -13.32 7.27
CA TYR A 302 15.52 -12.65 6.31
C TYR A 302 16.72 -13.50 5.87
N ARG A 303 16.95 -13.60 4.55
CA ARG A 303 18.16 -14.20 3.98
C ARG A 303 19.01 -13.17 3.23
N ARG A 304 20.25 -12.95 3.66
CA ARG A 304 21.17 -11.99 3.03
C ARG A 304 21.65 -12.41 1.63
N ASN A 305 21.45 -13.68 1.27
CA ASN A 305 21.82 -14.24 -0.03
C ASN A 305 20.66 -14.36 -1.03
N MET A 306 19.49 -13.77 -0.74
CA MET A 306 18.37 -13.77 -1.68
C MET A 306 18.75 -13.07 -2.99
N VAL A 307 18.29 -13.63 -4.10
CA VAL A 307 18.36 -12.99 -5.43
C VAL A 307 16.96 -12.62 -5.90
N LEU A 308 16.84 -11.78 -6.94
CA LEU A 308 15.54 -11.27 -7.38
C LEU A 308 14.54 -12.39 -7.78
N SER A 309 15.03 -13.50 -8.34
CA SER A 309 14.19 -14.65 -8.70
C SER A 309 13.58 -15.38 -7.48
N ASP A 310 14.19 -15.22 -6.31
CA ASP A 310 13.71 -15.78 -5.04
C ASP A 310 12.57 -14.94 -4.46
N VAL A 311 12.35 -13.73 -4.97
CA VAL A 311 11.37 -12.77 -4.47
C VAL A 311 10.08 -12.90 -5.26
N ALA A 312 8.95 -13.04 -4.58
CA ALA A 312 7.62 -13.01 -5.19
C ALA A 312 7.41 -11.71 -5.97
N THR A 313 6.93 -11.82 -7.20
CA THR A 313 6.62 -10.68 -8.05
C THR A 313 5.33 -9.99 -7.58
N GLU A 314 5.15 -8.72 -7.98
CA GLU A 314 3.92 -7.98 -7.70
C GLU A 314 2.67 -8.73 -8.19
N CYS A 315 2.75 -9.28 -9.42
CA CYS A 315 1.66 -10.05 -10.02
C CYS A 315 1.34 -11.32 -9.23
N GLU A 316 2.36 -12.06 -8.76
CA GLU A 316 2.15 -13.25 -7.92
C GLU A 316 1.42 -12.87 -6.62
N ILE A 317 1.89 -11.82 -5.93
CA ILE A 317 1.32 -11.39 -4.65
C ILE A 317 -0.12 -10.89 -4.81
N ILE A 318 -0.40 -10.05 -5.81
CA ILE A 318 -1.77 -9.55 -6.08
C ILE A 318 -2.68 -10.70 -6.50
N SER A 319 -2.17 -11.65 -7.27
CA SER A 319 -2.91 -12.86 -7.66
C SER A 319 -3.30 -13.69 -6.44
N GLU A 320 -2.35 -13.96 -5.53
CA GLU A 320 -2.63 -14.68 -4.29
C GLU A 320 -3.68 -13.97 -3.43
N LEU A 321 -3.58 -12.65 -3.29
CA LEU A 321 -4.58 -11.85 -2.58
C LEU A 321 -5.99 -11.99 -3.19
N VAL A 322 -6.13 -11.81 -4.51
CA VAL A 322 -7.42 -11.89 -5.20
C VAL A 322 -8.02 -13.29 -5.10
N GLN A 323 -7.21 -14.33 -5.31
CA GLN A 323 -7.63 -15.73 -5.20
C GLN A 323 -8.13 -16.05 -3.78
N THR A 324 -7.33 -15.68 -2.79
CA THR A 324 -7.63 -15.91 -1.37
C THR A 324 -8.96 -15.27 -0.98
N VAL A 325 -9.15 -14.00 -1.32
CA VAL A 325 -10.36 -13.25 -0.95
C VAL A 325 -11.59 -13.76 -1.69
N SER A 326 -11.44 -14.16 -2.96
CA SER A 326 -12.54 -14.76 -3.75
C SER A 326 -13.00 -16.09 -3.15
N LEU A 327 -12.09 -16.85 -2.56
CA LEU A 327 -12.36 -18.09 -1.81
C LEU A 327 -12.66 -17.83 -0.32
N GLY A 328 -12.90 -16.58 0.08
CA GLY A 328 -13.38 -16.21 1.42
C GLY A 328 -12.29 -16.10 2.49
N GLY A 329 -11.03 -16.28 2.13
CA GLY A 329 -9.91 -16.20 3.05
C GLY A 329 -9.46 -14.77 3.36
N ASN A 330 -8.53 -14.66 4.31
CA ASN A 330 -7.65 -13.51 4.45
C ASN A 330 -6.25 -13.83 3.93
N TYR A 331 -5.56 -12.85 3.38
CA TYR A 331 -4.19 -12.98 2.90
C TYR A 331 -3.23 -12.30 3.87
N LEU A 332 -2.35 -13.07 4.49
CA LEU A 332 -1.36 -12.63 5.44
C LEU A 332 0.03 -12.74 4.79
N LEU A 333 0.59 -11.60 4.38
CA LEU A 333 1.84 -11.54 3.62
C LEU A 333 3.03 -11.27 4.54
N ASN A 334 3.98 -12.19 4.57
CA ASN A 334 5.14 -12.15 5.41
C ASN A 334 6.33 -11.38 4.81
N ILE A 335 7.03 -10.66 5.69
CA ILE A 335 8.37 -10.12 5.47
C ILE A 335 9.34 -10.57 6.58
N GLY A 336 10.62 -10.68 6.21
CA GLY A 336 11.73 -10.89 7.14
C GLY A 336 12.63 -9.64 7.24
N PRO A 337 12.59 -8.88 8.33
CA PRO A 337 13.52 -7.77 8.56
C PRO A 337 14.94 -8.26 8.90
N THR A 338 15.94 -7.42 8.63
CA THR A 338 17.34 -7.71 9.00
C THR A 338 17.56 -7.66 10.52
N LYS A 339 18.67 -8.20 11.03
CA LYS A 339 19.04 -8.07 12.46
C LYS A 339 19.09 -6.64 13.00
N ASP A 340 19.29 -5.65 12.13
CA ASP A 340 19.35 -4.25 12.50
C ASP A 340 17.97 -3.57 12.42
N GLY A 341 16.89 -4.30 12.09
CA GLY A 341 15.53 -3.77 12.05
C GLY A 341 15.18 -3.03 10.75
N LEU A 342 15.95 -3.27 9.68
CA LEU A 342 15.63 -2.74 8.36
C LEU A 342 14.70 -3.72 7.63
N ILE A 343 13.56 -3.22 7.14
CA ILE A 343 12.82 -3.89 6.07
C ILE A 343 13.55 -3.57 4.77
N VAL A 344 14.12 -4.56 4.09
CA VAL A 344 14.94 -4.30 2.90
C VAL A 344 14.11 -3.66 1.77
N PRO A 345 14.69 -2.79 0.93
CA PRO A 345 13.94 -2.03 -0.07
C PRO A 345 13.04 -2.87 -0.98
N ILE A 346 13.49 -4.07 -1.37
CA ILE A 346 12.68 -4.97 -2.20
C ILE A 346 11.39 -5.43 -1.48
N PHE A 347 11.41 -5.64 -0.16
CA PHE A 347 10.20 -5.97 0.60
C PHE A 347 9.28 -4.76 0.76
N GLN A 348 9.85 -3.57 0.96
CA GLN A 348 9.07 -2.33 1.00
C GLN A 348 8.36 -2.09 -0.34
N GLU A 349 9.07 -2.27 -1.44
CA GLU A 349 8.56 -2.08 -2.80
C GLU A 349 7.38 -3.04 -3.07
N ARG A 350 7.51 -4.33 -2.75
CA ARG A 350 6.42 -5.30 -2.92
C ARG A 350 5.19 -4.98 -2.09
N LEU A 351 5.38 -4.55 -0.84
CA LEU A 351 4.28 -4.09 0.01
C LEU A 351 3.59 -2.84 -0.56
N LEU A 352 4.35 -1.86 -1.02
CA LEU A 352 3.82 -0.64 -1.64
C LEU A 352 3.11 -0.91 -2.97
N ALA A 353 3.56 -1.90 -3.75
CA ALA A 353 2.88 -2.31 -4.97
C ALA A 353 1.47 -2.86 -4.69
N VAL A 354 1.34 -3.70 -3.64
CA VAL A 354 0.03 -4.18 -3.15
C VAL A 354 -0.84 -2.99 -2.71
N GLY A 355 -0.28 -2.07 -1.94
CA GLY A 355 -0.98 -0.87 -1.48
C GLY A 355 -1.47 0.03 -2.62
N LYS A 356 -0.65 0.23 -3.65
CA LYS A 356 -1.02 0.98 -4.86
C LYS A 356 -2.16 0.30 -5.62
N TRP A 357 -2.17 -1.03 -5.68
CA TRP A 357 -3.26 -1.76 -6.32
C TRP A 357 -4.55 -1.70 -5.47
N LEU A 358 -4.44 -1.84 -4.15
CA LEU A 358 -5.56 -1.78 -3.21
C LEU A 358 -6.16 -0.37 -3.05
N SER A 359 -5.40 0.70 -3.29
CA SER A 359 -5.95 2.06 -3.25
C SER A 359 -6.98 2.31 -4.37
N ILE A 360 -6.86 1.58 -5.48
CA ILE A 360 -7.78 1.63 -6.62
C ILE A 360 -8.85 0.53 -6.49
N ASN A 361 -8.45 -0.70 -6.18
CA ASN A 361 -9.31 -1.88 -6.26
C ASN A 361 -9.81 -2.37 -4.90
N GLY A 362 -9.48 -1.68 -3.81
CA GLY A 362 -9.76 -2.13 -2.44
C GLY A 362 -11.24 -2.32 -2.14
N GLU A 363 -12.14 -1.62 -2.83
CA GLU A 363 -13.58 -1.82 -2.70
C GLU A 363 -14.03 -3.24 -3.07
N ALA A 364 -13.38 -3.83 -4.07
CA ALA A 364 -13.63 -5.22 -4.49
C ALA A 364 -13.03 -6.25 -3.53
N ILE A 365 -12.20 -5.82 -2.58
CA ILE A 365 -11.49 -6.68 -1.64
C ILE A 365 -12.07 -6.54 -0.24
N TYR A 366 -11.89 -5.39 0.41
CA TYR A 366 -12.25 -5.20 1.82
C TYR A 366 -13.75 -5.36 2.04
N SER A 367 -14.13 -6.04 3.13
CA SER A 367 -15.53 -6.33 3.46
C SER A 367 -16.31 -7.10 2.39
N SER A 368 -15.67 -7.59 1.33
CA SER A 368 -16.31 -8.43 0.33
C SER A 368 -16.59 -9.84 0.86
N LYS A 369 -17.47 -10.55 0.16
CA LYS A 369 -17.81 -11.95 0.41
C LYS A 369 -17.58 -12.76 -0.86
N PRO A 370 -17.30 -14.07 -0.73
CA PRO A 370 -17.33 -14.99 -1.86
C PRO A 370 -18.65 -14.85 -2.61
N TRP A 371 -18.56 -14.63 -3.92
CA TRP A 371 -19.75 -14.69 -4.76
C TRP A 371 -20.11 -16.14 -5.08
N ARG A 372 -21.30 -16.42 -5.62
CA ARG A 372 -21.76 -17.80 -5.95
C ARG A 372 -20.80 -18.59 -6.85
N LYS A 373 -19.94 -17.91 -7.61
CA LYS A 373 -18.92 -18.49 -8.48
C LYS A 373 -17.61 -17.77 -8.14
N GLN A 374 -16.57 -18.49 -7.72
CA GLN A 374 -15.30 -17.84 -7.34
C GLN A 374 -14.39 -17.57 -8.53
N LEU A 375 -14.35 -18.50 -9.49
CA LEU A 375 -13.48 -18.45 -10.67
C LEU A 375 -14.25 -18.82 -11.94
N GLU A 376 -14.04 -18.03 -12.98
CA GLU A 376 -14.38 -18.33 -14.36
C GLU A 376 -13.10 -18.54 -15.17
N LYS A 377 -12.89 -19.79 -15.59
CA LYS A 377 -11.73 -20.17 -16.42
C LYS A 377 -12.00 -19.78 -17.87
N ASN A 378 -11.62 -18.56 -18.23
CA ASN A 378 -11.51 -18.07 -19.60
C ASN A 378 -10.05 -17.73 -19.92
N THR A 379 -9.78 -17.08 -21.06
CA THR A 379 -8.41 -16.71 -21.47
C THR A 379 -7.66 -15.81 -20.49
N THR A 380 -8.35 -15.05 -19.62
CA THR A 380 -7.75 -14.11 -18.66
C THR A 380 -7.91 -14.52 -17.20
N SER A 381 -8.70 -15.58 -16.94
CA SER A 381 -9.11 -16.05 -15.60
C SER A 381 -9.73 -14.95 -14.73
N VAL A 382 -11.06 -14.98 -14.61
CA VAL A 382 -11.80 -13.95 -13.85
C VAL A 382 -12.20 -14.49 -12.50
N TRP A 383 -11.76 -13.79 -11.46
CA TRP A 383 -12.12 -14.05 -10.07
C TRP A 383 -13.24 -13.14 -9.63
N TYR A 384 -14.11 -13.62 -8.74
CA TYR A 384 -15.26 -12.85 -8.29
C TYR A 384 -15.33 -12.70 -6.78
N THR A 385 -15.65 -11.49 -6.38
CA THR A 385 -16.10 -11.15 -5.03
C THR A 385 -17.45 -10.43 -5.13
N SER A 386 -18.13 -10.27 -4.00
CA SER A 386 -19.38 -9.52 -3.94
C SER A 386 -19.46 -8.69 -2.68
N ARG A 387 -20.14 -7.56 -2.78
CA ARG A 387 -20.45 -6.69 -1.64
C ARG A 387 -21.83 -6.10 -1.85
N GLU A 388 -22.73 -6.32 -0.90
CA GLU A 388 -24.12 -5.89 -1.00
C GLU A 388 -24.77 -6.40 -2.29
N THR A 389 -25.17 -5.50 -3.20
CA THR A 389 -25.75 -5.84 -4.51
C THR A 389 -24.73 -5.86 -5.65
N THR A 390 -23.48 -5.49 -5.38
CA THR A 390 -22.42 -5.37 -6.38
C THR A 390 -21.60 -6.64 -6.46
N VAL A 391 -21.30 -7.07 -7.69
CA VAL A 391 -20.39 -8.18 -8.00
C VAL A 391 -19.18 -7.60 -8.69
N TYR A 392 -17.99 -7.91 -8.18
CA TYR A 392 -16.74 -7.47 -8.79
C TYR A 392 -16.13 -8.61 -9.58
N ALA A 393 -15.85 -8.36 -10.86
CA ALA A 393 -15.10 -9.25 -11.73
C ALA A 393 -13.65 -8.77 -11.79
N ILE A 394 -12.72 -9.56 -11.25
CA ILE A 394 -11.31 -9.22 -11.10
C ILE A 394 -10.50 -10.10 -12.03
N PHE A 395 -9.79 -9.51 -12.99
CA PHE A 395 -8.92 -10.21 -13.93
C PHE A 395 -7.53 -9.59 -13.88
N LEU A 396 -6.51 -10.43 -13.95
CA LEU A 396 -5.12 -10.03 -13.71
C LEU A 396 -4.32 -9.82 -15.00
N GLN A 397 -4.92 -10.19 -16.14
CA GLN A 397 -4.34 -10.02 -17.46
C GLN A 397 -5.34 -9.29 -18.34
N TRP A 398 -4.91 -8.19 -18.95
CA TRP A 398 -5.74 -7.42 -19.85
C TRP A 398 -6.03 -8.23 -21.12
N PRO A 399 -7.30 -8.35 -21.58
CA PRO A 399 -7.60 -9.05 -22.82
C PRO A 399 -6.93 -8.38 -24.04
N GLU A 400 -6.18 -9.15 -24.84
CA GLU A 400 -5.41 -8.61 -25.99
C GLU A 400 -6.31 -7.92 -27.04
N ASN A 401 -7.51 -8.44 -27.26
CA ASN A 401 -8.49 -7.87 -28.18
C ASN A 401 -9.34 -6.75 -27.55
N GLY A 402 -9.09 -6.39 -26.29
CA GLY A 402 -9.86 -5.40 -25.54
C GLY A 402 -11.27 -5.83 -25.15
N VAL A 403 -11.63 -7.12 -25.33
CA VAL A 403 -12.97 -7.64 -25.04
C VAL A 403 -12.90 -8.68 -23.91
N LEU A 404 -13.60 -8.41 -22.82
CA LEU A 404 -13.79 -9.37 -21.73
C LEU A 404 -15.19 -9.99 -21.80
N SER A 405 -15.26 -11.29 -22.07
CA SER A 405 -16.51 -12.05 -22.05
C SER A 405 -16.70 -12.69 -20.67
N LEU A 406 -17.83 -12.37 -20.01
CA LEU A 406 -18.21 -12.92 -18.71
C LEU A 406 -19.45 -13.81 -18.87
N VAL A 407 -19.35 -15.09 -18.54
CA VAL A 407 -20.48 -16.04 -18.65
C VAL A 407 -21.20 -16.29 -17.32
N SER A 408 -20.55 -16.02 -16.19
CA SER A 408 -21.11 -16.28 -14.87
C SER A 408 -22.18 -15.27 -14.42
N PRO A 409 -22.08 -13.96 -14.73
CA PRO A 409 -23.13 -12.99 -14.45
C PRO A 409 -24.36 -13.21 -15.33
N ILE A 410 -25.53 -13.33 -14.71
CA ILE A 410 -26.82 -13.33 -15.42
C ILE A 410 -27.35 -11.90 -15.33
N THR A 411 -27.49 -11.25 -16.49
CA THR A 411 -27.87 -9.85 -16.56
C THR A 411 -29.39 -9.68 -16.73
N THR A 412 -29.89 -8.53 -16.31
CA THR A 412 -31.26 -8.08 -16.53
C THR A 412 -31.23 -6.71 -17.20
N SER A 413 -32.39 -6.17 -17.59
CA SER A 413 -32.48 -4.82 -18.17
C SER A 413 -31.99 -3.70 -17.24
N THR A 414 -31.87 -3.96 -15.93
CA THR A 414 -31.38 -2.99 -14.93
C THR A 414 -29.91 -3.20 -14.56
N THR A 415 -29.23 -4.20 -15.13
CA THR A 415 -27.82 -4.45 -14.84
C THR A 415 -26.95 -3.34 -15.42
N GLN A 416 -26.10 -2.75 -14.59
CA GLN A 416 -25.09 -1.77 -15.02
C GLN A 416 -23.70 -2.37 -14.85
N VAL A 417 -22.81 -2.04 -15.79
CA VAL A 417 -21.40 -2.44 -15.77
C VAL A 417 -20.56 -1.17 -15.81
N SER A 418 -19.65 -1.04 -14.85
CA SER A 418 -18.70 0.05 -14.75
C SER A 418 -17.32 -0.49 -14.41
N THR A 419 -16.28 0.19 -14.84
CA THR A 419 -14.91 -0.11 -14.42
C THR A 419 -14.51 0.80 -13.25
N SER A 420 -13.82 0.23 -12.26
CA SER A 420 -13.43 0.92 -11.02
C SER A 420 -12.42 2.08 -11.22
N SER A 421 -11.84 2.22 -12.41
CA SER A 421 -10.77 3.18 -12.71
C SER A 421 -11.11 4.24 -13.78
N ALA A 422 -12.31 4.21 -14.37
CA ALA A 422 -12.65 5.12 -15.47
C ALA A 422 -12.86 6.59 -15.07
N ASP A 423 -13.01 6.90 -13.79
CA ASP A 423 -13.29 8.27 -13.33
C ASP A 423 -12.03 9.11 -13.09
N THR A 424 -10.83 8.54 -13.16
CA THR A 424 -9.58 9.27 -12.87
C THR A 424 -8.81 9.74 -14.10
N PHE A 425 -9.14 9.27 -15.30
CA PHE A 425 -8.48 9.72 -16.52
C PHE A 425 -9.34 10.74 -17.27
N PRO A 426 -8.74 11.86 -17.75
CA PRO A 426 -9.49 12.81 -18.55
C PRO A 426 -9.95 12.12 -19.85
N LYS A 427 -11.22 12.31 -20.20
CA LYS A 427 -11.83 11.75 -21.43
C LYS A 427 -11.13 12.22 -22.72
N GLN A 428 -10.32 13.26 -22.62
CA GLN A 428 -9.55 13.83 -23.71
C GLN A 428 -8.26 14.48 -23.17
N VAL A 429 -7.15 14.28 -23.86
CA VAL A 429 -5.87 14.95 -23.61
C VAL A 429 -5.44 15.72 -24.85
N LYS A 430 -4.90 16.93 -24.66
CA LYS A 430 -4.31 17.73 -25.74
C LYS A 430 -2.81 17.48 -25.77
N ILE A 431 -2.30 16.99 -26.89
CA ILE A 431 -0.87 16.78 -27.11
C ILE A 431 -0.32 17.99 -27.89
N VAL A 432 0.79 18.54 -27.41
CA VAL A 432 1.53 19.64 -28.08
C VAL A 432 2.90 19.10 -28.44
N GLU A 433 3.18 19.03 -29.74
CA GLU A 433 4.45 18.54 -30.24
C GLU A 433 5.45 19.69 -30.38
N VAL A 434 6.61 19.54 -29.74
CA VAL A 434 7.62 20.60 -29.61
C VAL A 434 8.95 20.25 -30.29
N GLY A 435 9.09 19.04 -30.85
CA GLY A 435 10.33 18.53 -31.43
C GLY A 435 10.88 19.38 -32.59
N ALA A 436 10.01 19.92 -33.45
CA ALA A 436 10.42 20.76 -34.58
C ALA A 436 11.05 22.09 -34.15
N ARG A 437 10.69 22.61 -32.96
CA ARG A 437 11.23 23.84 -32.38
C ARG A 437 12.24 23.54 -31.28
N ASP A 438 11.76 23.06 -30.13
CA ASP A 438 12.58 22.81 -28.93
C ASP A 438 13.52 21.64 -29.06
N GLY A 439 13.15 20.60 -29.81
CA GLY A 439 14.05 19.49 -30.10
C GLY A 439 15.21 19.96 -30.98
N LEU A 440 14.89 20.42 -32.19
CA LEU A 440 15.90 20.78 -33.18
C LEU A 440 16.85 21.88 -32.71
N GLN A 441 16.40 22.90 -31.98
CA GLN A 441 17.28 24.00 -31.55
C GLN A 441 18.47 23.54 -30.69
N ASN A 442 18.40 22.35 -30.08
CA ASN A 442 19.48 21.77 -29.28
C ASN A 442 20.47 20.91 -30.08
N GLU A 443 20.16 20.64 -31.35
CA GLU A 443 21.00 19.82 -32.21
C GLU A 443 22.22 20.61 -32.71
N LYS A 444 23.40 19.97 -32.67
CA LYS A 444 24.67 20.60 -33.10
C LYS A 444 24.75 20.75 -34.62
N ASN A 445 24.12 19.85 -35.36
CA ASN A 445 24.16 19.83 -36.82
C ASN A 445 22.97 20.58 -37.39
N ILE A 446 23.23 21.50 -38.31
CA ILE A 446 22.16 22.26 -38.98
C ILE A 446 21.34 21.33 -39.87
N VAL A 447 20.18 20.93 -39.37
CA VAL A 447 19.15 20.24 -40.17
C VAL A 447 18.70 21.15 -41.33
N PRO A 448 18.70 20.66 -42.59
CA PRO A 448 18.23 21.42 -43.75
C PRO A 448 16.74 21.78 -43.68
N THR A 449 16.38 22.95 -44.23
CA THR A 449 14.99 23.45 -44.29
C THR A 449 13.98 22.44 -44.88
N PRO A 450 14.26 21.73 -46.00
CA PRO A 450 13.32 20.75 -46.55
C PRO A 450 13.04 19.58 -45.59
N THR A 451 14.03 19.21 -44.78
CA THR A 451 13.89 18.14 -43.77
C THR A 451 13.00 18.59 -42.61
N LYS A 452 13.14 19.84 -42.16
CA LYS A 452 12.26 20.42 -41.11
C LYS A 452 10.81 20.50 -41.57
N ILE A 453 10.59 20.96 -42.80
CA ILE A 453 9.25 21.01 -43.41
C ILE A 453 8.64 19.62 -43.46
N LYS A 454 9.38 18.64 -44.00
CA LYS A 454 8.91 17.25 -44.08
C LYS A 454 8.56 16.67 -42.71
N LEU A 455 9.35 16.95 -41.67
CA LEU A 455 9.06 16.51 -40.31
C LEU A 455 7.72 17.09 -39.82
N ILE A 456 7.49 18.39 -39.97
CA ILE A 456 6.26 19.05 -39.52
C ILE A 456 5.04 18.53 -40.28
N ASP A 457 5.16 18.30 -41.58
CA ASP A 457 4.09 17.72 -42.39
C ASP A 457 3.77 16.28 -41.94
N MET A 458 4.78 15.44 -41.68
CA MET A 458 4.58 14.09 -41.15
C MET A 458 3.92 14.09 -39.76
N LEU A 459 4.29 15.04 -38.89
CA LEU A 459 3.66 15.22 -37.59
C LEU A 459 2.19 15.69 -37.74
N SER A 460 1.90 16.46 -38.78
CA SER A 460 0.53 16.88 -39.11
C SER A 460 -0.31 15.69 -39.59
N GLU A 461 0.24 14.85 -40.46
CA GLU A 461 -0.40 13.62 -40.94
C GLU A 461 -0.64 12.60 -39.81
N ALA A 462 0.19 12.62 -38.76
CA ALA A 462 0.00 11.79 -37.56
C ALA A 462 -1.23 12.22 -36.72
N GLY A 463 -1.88 13.35 -37.03
CA GLY A 463 -3.08 13.81 -36.36
C GLY A 463 -2.83 14.60 -35.07
N LEU A 464 -1.62 15.16 -34.90
CA LEU A 464 -1.31 15.99 -33.74
C LEU A 464 -2.08 17.32 -33.81
N PRO A 465 -2.78 17.74 -32.73
CA PRO A 465 -3.65 18.91 -32.77
C PRO A 465 -2.88 20.24 -32.68
N VAL A 466 -1.64 20.22 -32.20
CA VAL A 466 -0.75 21.39 -32.10
C VAL A 466 0.69 20.97 -32.33
N ILE A 467 1.39 21.68 -33.22
CA ILE A 467 2.81 21.46 -33.53
C ILE A 467 3.54 22.81 -33.49
N GLU A 468 4.46 22.99 -32.55
CA GLU A 468 5.33 24.18 -32.54
C GLU A 468 6.30 24.13 -33.71
N ALA A 469 5.99 24.90 -34.75
CA ALA A 469 6.64 24.74 -36.05
C ALA A 469 8.06 25.34 -36.08
N THR A 470 8.27 26.50 -35.45
CA THR A 470 9.56 27.21 -35.45
C THR A 470 9.59 28.36 -34.43
N SER A 471 10.70 29.11 -34.37
CA SER A 471 10.83 30.32 -33.57
C SER A 471 11.51 31.47 -34.32
N PHE A 472 11.00 32.68 -34.16
CA PHE A 472 11.55 33.92 -34.73
C PHE A 472 12.59 34.55 -33.79
N VAL A 473 13.59 33.74 -33.45
CA VAL A 473 14.72 34.09 -32.57
C VAL A 473 15.89 34.63 -33.39
N SER A 474 16.91 35.16 -32.70
CA SER A 474 18.11 35.63 -33.41
C SER A 474 18.89 34.45 -34.03
N PRO A 475 19.16 34.46 -35.34
CA PRO A 475 19.92 33.39 -36.00
C PRO A 475 21.38 33.31 -35.52
N LYS A 476 21.90 34.39 -34.91
CA LYS A 476 23.22 34.38 -34.27
C LYS A 476 23.25 33.46 -33.05
N TRP A 477 22.17 33.45 -32.26
CA TRP A 477 22.11 32.74 -30.98
C TRP A 477 21.49 31.36 -31.12
N VAL A 478 20.57 31.18 -32.07
CA VAL A 478 19.96 29.89 -32.40
C VAL A 478 20.03 29.68 -33.91
N PRO A 479 21.21 29.28 -34.44
CA PRO A 479 21.41 29.12 -35.88
C PRO A 479 20.43 28.15 -36.54
N GLN A 480 19.98 27.15 -35.78
CA GLN A 480 19.01 26.17 -36.23
C GLN A 480 17.66 26.77 -36.67
N MET A 481 17.29 27.93 -36.13
CA MET A 481 16.01 28.60 -36.39
C MET A 481 16.17 29.77 -37.38
N ALA A 482 17.29 29.87 -38.08
CA ALA A 482 17.57 30.96 -38.99
C ALA A 482 16.64 31.00 -40.22
N ASP A 483 16.14 29.83 -40.64
CA ASP A 483 15.24 29.60 -41.78
C ASP A 483 13.76 29.52 -41.38
N ASN A 484 13.39 30.17 -40.26
CA ASN A 484 12.04 30.12 -39.67
C ASN A 484 10.94 30.51 -40.66
N ALA A 485 11.14 31.56 -41.44
CA ALA A 485 10.18 32.06 -42.43
C ALA A 485 10.00 31.06 -43.58
N GLU A 486 11.10 30.46 -44.07
CA GLU A 486 11.07 29.45 -45.11
C GLU A 486 10.38 28.17 -44.64
N VAL A 487 10.63 27.71 -43.41
CA VAL A 487 9.94 26.56 -42.82
C VAL A 487 8.44 26.82 -42.75
N LEU A 488 8.02 27.94 -42.15
CA LEU A 488 6.60 28.24 -41.96
C LEU A 488 5.85 28.45 -43.29
N LYS A 489 6.52 28.99 -44.30
CA LYS A 489 5.97 29.14 -45.66
C LYS A 489 5.91 27.80 -46.40
N GLY A 490 6.81 26.88 -46.09
CA GLY A 490 6.97 25.61 -46.79
C GLY A 490 6.09 24.47 -46.28
N ILE A 491 5.63 24.52 -45.03
CA ILE A 491 4.74 23.49 -44.45
C ILE A 491 3.35 23.51 -45.07
N GLN A 492 2.73 22.34 -45.16
CA GLN A 492 1.32 22.22 -45.49
C GLN A 492 0.49 22.42 -44.21
N LYS A 493 -0.35 23.46 -44.19
CA LYS A 493 -1.21 23.74 -43.03
C LYS A 493 -2.50 22.94 -43.14
N PHE A 494 -2.61 21.89 -42.34
CA PHE A 494 -3.80 21.05 -42.29
C PHE A 494 -4.94 21.74 -41.53
N PRO A 495 -6.19 21.69 -42.02
CA PRO A 495 -7.34 22.23 -41.29
C PRO A 495 -7.49 21.59 -39.91
N GLY A 496 -7.65 22.41 -38.87
CA GLY A 496 -7.84 21.94 -37.49
C GLY A 496 -6.56 21.73 -36.67
N ILE A 497 -5.37 21.84 -37.29
CA ILE A 497 -4.08 21.80 -36.59
C ILE A 497 -3.58 23.22 -36.35
N ASN A 498 -3.09 23.49 -35.14
CA ASN A 498 -2.45 24.76 -34.82
C ASN A 498 -0.94 24.66 -34.96
N TYR A 499 -0.33 25.67 -35.57
CA TYR A 499 1.12 25.77 -35.77
C TYR A 499 1.68 26.98 -35.04
N PRO A 500 1.72 26.99 -33.69
CA PRO A 500 2.30 28.07 -32.92
C PRO A 500 3.77 28.30 -33.29
N VAL A 501 4.19 29.56 -33.21
CA VAL A 501 5.59 29.96 -33.32
C VAL A 501 5.98 30.82 -32.13
N LEU A 502 7.22 30.66 -31.67
CA LEU A 502 7.75 31.50 -30.60
C LEU A 502 8.30 32.81 -31.15
N THR A 503 7.86 33.94 -30.60
CA THR A 503 8.39 35.27 -30.92
C THR A 503 8.95 35.92 -29.65
N PRO A 504 10.27 35.90 -29.41
CA PRO A 504 10.84 36.35 -28.14
C PRO A 504 10.86 37.87 -27.97
N ASN A 505 10.63 38.64 -29.03
CA ASN A 505 10.59 40.10 -28.97
C ASN A 505 9.77 40.68 -30.14
N ILE A 506 9.53 41.99 -30.09
CA ILE A 506 8.73 42.71 -31.09
C ILE A 506 9.32 42.58 -32.51
N LYS A 507 10.65 42.53 -32.67
CA LYS A 507 11.26 42.35 -34.00
C LYS A 507 10.96 40.95 -34.55
N GLY A 508 11.03 39.92 -33.71
CA GLY A 508 10.63 38.56 -34.07
C GLY A 508 9.14 38.46 -34.41
N PHE A 509 8.28 39.16 -33.65
CA PHE A 509 6.86 39.23 -33.97
C PHE A 509 6.57 39.94 -35.30
N GLN A 510 7.26 41.04 -35.60
CA GLN A 510 7.16 41.74 -36.88
C GLN A 510 7.60 40.85 -38.05
N ALA A 511 8.61 40.01 -37.86
CA ALA A 511 9.01 39.00 -38.85
C ALA A 511 7.99 37.86 -39.01
N ALA A 512 7.16 37.62 -37.99
CA ALA A 512 6.09 36.63 -37.98
C ALA A 512 4.74 37.17 -38.49
N MET A 513 4.68 38.38 -39.08
CA MET A 513 3.43 38.93 -39.63
C MET A 513 2.79 37.96 -40.64
N GLY A 514 1.55 37.56 -40.37
CA GLY A 514 0.84 36.50 -41.11
C GLY A 514 0.66 35.19 -40.32
N VAL A 515 1.22 35.11 -39.11
CA VAL A 515 0.95 34.05 -38.13
C VAL A 515 -0.24 34.41 -37.25
N SER A 516 -1.16 33.45 -37.05
CA SER A 516 -2.35 33.60 -36.21
C SER A 516 -2.20 33.03 -34.79
N VAL A 517 -1.13 32.27 -34.51
CA VAL A 517 -0.87 31.63 -33.21
C VAL A 517 0.57 31.89 -32.78
N VAL A 518 0.75 32.58 -31.66
CA VAL A 518 2.07 33.06 -31.19
C VAL A 518 2.26 32.70 -29.72
N ASP A 519 3.43 32.14 -29.39
CA ASP A 519 3.81 31.88 -28.00
C ASP A 519 4.46 33.11 -27.37
N ALA A 520 3.95 33.48 -26.19
CA ALA A 520 4.41 34.58 -25.36
C ALA A 520 4.35 34.15 -23.89
N SER A 521 5.05 34.87 -23.00
CA SER A 521 5.05 34.55 -21.57
C SER A 521 4.70 35.77 -20.73
N VAL A 522 3.82 35.57 -19.75
CA VAL A 522 3.46 36.60 -18.76
C VAL A 522 4.72 37.20 -18.12
N ALA A 523 4.75 38.53 -18.00
CA ALA A 523 5.88 39.33 -17.50
C ALA A 523 7.23 39.11 -18.21
N GLY A 524 7.24 38.41 -19.35
CA GLY A 524 8.46 38.01 -20.07
C GLY A 524 9.28 36.94 -19.35
N LEU A 525 8.63 36.09 -18.55
CA LEU A 525 9.29 35.06 -17.73
C LEU A 525 9.87 33.87 -18.50
N GLY A 526 9.32 33.56 -19.68
CA GLY A 526 9.76 32.43 -20.50
C GLY A 526 11.10 32.72 -21.19
N GLY A 527 11.82 31.68 -21.62
CA GLY A 527 13.08 31.84 -22.36
C GLY A 527 14.10 30.76 -22.01
N CYS A 528 15.13 30.60 -22.86
CA CYS A 528 16.17 29.60 -22.68
C CYS A 528 17.31 30.13 -21.78
N PRO A 529 17.64 29.47 -20.65
CA PRO A 529 18.70 29.91 -19.74
C PRO A 529 20.12 29.68 -20.28
N TYR A 530 20.27 28.91 -21.37
CA TYR A 530 21.56 28.50 -21.91
C TYR A 530 22.17 29.49 -22.90
N ALA A 531 21.44 30.52 -23.33
CA ALA A 531 21.93 31.57 -24.23
C ALA A 531 22.22 32.87 -23.47
N GLN A 532 23.50 33.12 -23.14
CA GLN A 532 23.94 34.40 -22.55
C GLN A 532 23.55 35.57 -23.45
N GLY A 533 22.60 36.40 -22.99
CA GLY A 533 22.13 37.60 -23.71
C GLY A 533 20.79 37.47 -24.43
N ALA A 534 20.13 36.30 -24.40
CA ALA A 534 18.74 36.20 -24.80
C ALA A 534 17.84 36.73 -23.65
N SER A 535 17.39 37.99 -23.78
CA SER A 535 16.30 38.52 -22.95
C SER A 535 15.07 37.61 -23.12
N GLY A 536 14.33 37.35 -22.03
CA GLY A 536 13.18 36.45 -22.02
C GLY A 536 12.15 36.68 -23.15
N ASN A 537 11.24 35.72 -23.30
CA ASN A 537 10.14 35.72 -24.26
C ASN A 537 9.39 37.06 -24.24
N LEU A 538 8.73 37.38 -25.36
CA LEU A 538 7.89 38.56 -25.44
C LEU A 538 6.84 38.50 -24.34
N ALA A 539 6.75 39.58 -23.55
CA ALA A 539 5.75 39.69 -22.52
C ALA A 539 4.36 39.63 -23.13
N THR A 540 3.50 38.73 -22.66
CA THR A 540 2.15 38.57 -23.20
C THR A 540 1.35 39.88 -23.11
N GLU A 541 1.62 40.68 -22.09
CA GLU A 541 1.03 42.02 -21.87
C GLU A 541 1.39 42.99 -22.99
N ASP A 542 2.67 43.02 -23.39
CA ASP A 542 3.16 43.90 -24.45
C ASP A 542 2.58 43.47 -25.81
N LEU A 543 2.45 42.17 -26.04
CA LEU A 543 1.83 41.60 -27.24
C LEU A 543 0.35 41.95 -27.34
N VAL A 544 -0.42 41.72 -26.28
CA VAL A 544 -1.87 41.99 -26.24
C VAL A 544 -2.14 43.49 -26.40
N TYR A 545 -1.37 44.35 -25.73
CA TYR A 545 -1.49 45.80 -25.87
C TYR A 545 -1.21 46.27 -27.31
N MET A 546 -0.12 45.78 -27.92
CA MET A 546 0.22 46.12 -29.29
C MET A 546 -0.85 45.64 -30.29
N LEU A 547 -1.32 44.39 -30.17
CA LEU A 547 -2.39 43.85 -31.03
C LEU A 547 -3.67 44.67 -30.91
N SER A 548 -4.04 45.08 -29.69
CA SER A 548 -5.16 45.99 -29.47
C SER A 548 -4.96 47.34 -30.17
N GLY A 549 -3.75 47.90 -30.12
CA GLY A 549 -3.39 49.15 -30.82
C GLY A 549 -3.42 49.02 -32.35
N LEU A 550 -3.24 47.81 -32.87
CA LEU A 550 -3.35 47.48 -34.30
C LEU A 550 -4.78 47.11 -34.73
N GLY A 551 -5.76 47.16 -33.82
CA GLY A 551 -7.16 46.79 -34.10
C GLY A 551 -7.41 45.28 -34.18
N ILE A 552 -6.46 44.45 -33.74
CA ILE A 552 -6.57 42.99 -33.75
C ILE A 552 -7.11 42.53 -32.39
N HIS A 553 -8.36 42.06 -32.38
CA HIS A 553 -9.00 41.58 -31.16
C HIS A 553 -8.55 40.15 -30.81
N THR A 554 -7.98 39.97 -29.61
CA THR A 554 -7.49 38.67 -29.11
C THR A 554 -8.45 38.01 -28.13
N GLY A 555 -9.44 38.75 -27.59
CA GLY A 555 -10.32 38.29 -26.51
C GLY A 555 -9.64 38.21 -25.12
N VAL A 556 -8.35 38.53 -25.02
CA VAL A 556 -7.58 38.47 -23.77
C VAL A 556 -7.81 39.74 -22.95
N ASN A 557 -8.15 39.59 -21.67
CA ASN A 557 -8.31 40.71 -20.73
C ASN A 557 -6.93 41.19 -20.25
N LEU A 558 -6.48 42.33 -20.77
CA LEU A 558 -5.16 42.90 -20.47
C LEU A 558 -4.98 43.23 -18.97
N GLN A 559 -6.03 43.73 -18.29
CA GLN A 559 -5.94 44.09 -16.87
C GLN A 559 -5.66 42.88 -15.99
N LYS A 560 -6.39 41.77 -16.21
CA LYS A 560 -6.15 40.51 -15.50
C LYS A 560 -4.77 39.91 -15.80
N LEU A 561 -4.27 40.13 -17.00
CA LEU A 561 -2.93 39.67 -17.41
C LEU A 561 -1.83 40.46 -16.65
N LEU A 562 -2.00 41.77 -16.51
CA LEU A 562 -1.11 42.62 -15.70
C LEU A 562 -1.10 42.20 -14.22
N GLU A 563 -2.27 41.88 -13.66
CA GLU A 563 -2.39 41.37 -12.28
C GLU A 563 -1.65 40.03 -12.10
N ALA A 564 -1.83 39.10 -13.04
CA ALA A 564 -1.13 37.82 -13.03
C ALA A 564 0.41 38.00 -13.10
N GLY A 565 0.89 38.92 -13.95
CA GLY A 565 2.30 39.27 -14.06
C GLY A 565 2.86 39.88 -12.77
N ALA A 566 2.13 40.79 -12.13
CA ALA A 566 2.53 41.40 -10.86
C ALA A 566 2.65 40.35 -9.74
N PHE A 567 1.66 39.45 -9.62
CA PHE A 567 1.64 38.38 -8.63
C PHE A 567 2.90 37.48 -8.73
N ILE A 568 3.20 36.99 -9.93
CA ILE A 568 4.34 36.06 -10.09
C ILE A 568 5.68 36.78 -9.95
N CYS A 569 5.81 38.03 -10.41
CA CYS A 569 7.01 38.84 -10.20
C CYS A 569 7.29 39.10 -8.72
N GLN A 570 6.25 39.36 -7.92
CA GLN A 570 6.36 39.50 -6.47
C GLN A 570 6.86 38.21 -5.82
N ALA A 571 6.27 37.06 -6.17
CA ALA A 571 6.67 35.76 -5.63
C ALA A 571 8.13 35.40 -5.99
N LEU A 572 8.59 35.78 -7.19
CA LEU A 572 9.95 35.53 -7.65
C LEU A 572 10.97 36.59 -7.21
N ASN A 573 10.54 37.63 -6.49
CA ASN A 573 11.35 38.81 -6.14
C ASN A 573 12.08 39.40 -7.36
N ARG A 574 11.36 39.54 -8.48
CA ARG A 574 11.88 40.06 -9.76
C ARG A 574 11.00 41.20 -10.27
N LYS A 575 11.59 42.12 -11.02
CA LYS A 575 10.83 43.15 -11.75
C LYS A 575 10.30 42.56 -13.06
N THR A 576 9.10 42.97 -13.46
CA THR A 576 8.51 42.57 -14.75
C THR A 576 9.32 43.12 -15.93
N CYS A 577 9.46 42.32 -16.99
CA CYS A 577 10.06 42.74 -18.26
C CYS A 577 9.04 43.39 -19.21
N SER A 578 7.74 43.34 -18.89
CA SER A 578 6.69 44.01 -19.68
C SER A 578 6.83 45.53 -19.58
N LYS A 579 6.92 46.19 -20.74
CA LYS A 579 6.92 47.65 -20.82
C LYS A 579 5.56 48.23 -20.46
N VAL A 580 4.47 47.55 -20.83
CA VAL A 580 3.10 47.96 -20.50
C VAL A 580 2.87 47.90 -19.00
N ALA A 581 3.32 46.82 -18.34
CA ALA A 581 3.23 46.71 -16.88
C ALA A 581 4.09 47.75 -16.16
N GLN A 582 5.31 48.00 -16.63
CA GLN A 582 6.17 49.06 -16.08
C GLN A 582 5.56 50.46 -16.23
N ALA A 583 4.83 50.72 -17.31
CA ALA A 583 4.13 51.98 -17.53
C ALA A 583 2.87 52.11 -16.66
N ALA A 584 2.12 51.02 -16.48
CA ALA A 584 0.92 50.97 -15.66
C ALA A 584 1.20 51.18 -14.16
N CYS A 585 2.37 50.77 -13.66
CA CYS A 585 2.78 51.01 -12.26
C CYS A 585 3.26 52.45 -11.95
N LYS A 586 3.29 53.36 -12.94
CA LYS A 586 3.70 54.77 -12.78
C LYS A 586 2.54 55.77 -12.77
N LEU A 587 1.30 55.27 -12.88
CA LEU A 587 0.05 56.00 -12.70
C LEU A 587 -0.56 55.59 -11.36
#